data_AF-A0A845Y6D4-F1
#
_entry.id   AF-A0A845Y6D4-F1
#
_cell.length_a   1.000
_cell.length_b   1.000
_cell.length_c   1.000
_cell.angle_alpha   90.00
_cell.angle_beta   90.00
_cell.angle_gamma   90.00
#
_symmetry.space_group_name_H-M   'P 1'
#
loop_
_entity.id
_entity.type
_entity.pdbx_description
1 polymer ?
#
loop_
_entity_poly.entity_id
_entity_poly.type
_entity_poly.pdbx_seq_one_letter_code
_entity_poly.pdbx_strand_id
1 'polypeptide(L)'
;MSESSLSFKTSWQSLAPDKFILLLKCLFIIQTLPESALEEAAEVLEEIFNFYANRSSQLNLPTVSTSNIKGKLKTTQLRPPIVLEP
;
A
#
# COMPACT_ATOMS: atom_id res chain seq x y z
N MET A 1 28.43 -26.69 15.25
CA MET A 1 27.61 -25.48 15.44
C MET A 1 27.38 -24.91 14.05
N SER A 2 26.14 -24.87 13.58
CA SER A 2 25.86 -24.38 12.21
C SER A 2 26.03 -22.87 12.20
N GLU A 3 27.00 -22.39 11.44
CA GLU A 3 27.17 -20.96 11.19
C GLU A 3 26.02 -20.50 10.29
N SER A 4 25.03 -19.87 10.88
CA SER A 4 23.97 -19.16 10.15
C SER A 4 24.59 -17.96 9.44
N SER A 5 25.03 -18.12 8.19
CA SER A 5 25.58 -17.01 7.41
C SER A 5 24.43 -16.18 6.82
N LEU A 6 24.26 -14.95 7.29
CA LEU A 6 23.39 -13.97 6.66
C LEU A 6 24.17 -13.25 5.55
N SER A 7 23.74 -13.42 4.31
CA SER A 7 24.28 -12.64 3.18
C SER A 7 23.33 -11.49 2.85
N PHE A 8 23.80 -10.26 3.03
CA PHE A 8 23.03 -9.08 2.68
C PHE A 8 23.46 -8.61 1.29
N LYS A 9 22.51 -8.54 0.37
CA LYS A 9 22.75 -7.92 -0.93
C LYS A 9 22.83 -6.41 -0.74
N THR A 10 24.04 -5.85 -0.77
CA THR A 10 24.32 -4.42 -0.57
C THR A 10 24.17 -3.58 -1.84
N SER A 11 23.41 -4.05 -2.84
CA SER A 11 23.10 -3.25 -4.05
C SER A 11 22.06 -2.17 -3.75
N TRP A 12 22.35 -1.33 -2.76
CA TRP A 12 21.47 -0.29 -2.22
C TRP A 12 21.59 1.00 -3.04
N GLN A 13 22.39 0.99 -4.12
CA GLN A 13 22.60 2.14 -5.00
C GLN A 13 21.31 2.60 -5.71
N SER A 14 20.26 1.78 -5.72
CA SER A 14 18.94 2.14 -6.26
C SER A 14 18.00 2.80 -5.25
N LEU A 15 18.35 2.84 -3.96
CA LEU A 15 17.46 3.38 -2.93
C LEU A 15 17.62 4.90 -2.83
N ALA A 16 16.50 5.64 -2.89
CA ALA A 16 16.51 7.07 -2.62
C ALA A 16 17.01 7.34 -1.18
N PRO A 17 17.77 8.43 -0.93
CA PRO A 17 18.35 8.72 0.39
C PRO A 17 17.36 8.67 1.55
N ASP A 18 16.15 9.21 1.36
CA ASP A 18 15.10 9.20 2.38
C ASP A 18 14.64 7.79 2.76
N LYS A 19 14.62 6.88 1.78
CA LYS A 19 14.25 5.47 1.99
C LYS A 19 15.36 4.73 2.73
N PHE A 20 16.62 5.09 2.50
CA PHE A 20 17.76 4.52 3.22
C PHE A 20 17.73 4.94 4.70
N ILE A 21 17.39 6.19 4.99
CA ILE A 21 17.17 6.65 6.37
C ILE A 21 16.06 5.86 7.06
N LEU A 22 14.96 5.58 6.37
CA LEU A 22 13.88 4.75 6.91
C LEU A 22 14.35 3.31 7.22
N LEU A 23 15.13 2.71 6.32
CA LEU A 23 15.69 1.37 6.54
C LEU A 23 16.59 1.33 7.78
N LEU A 24 17.47 2.32 7.94
CA LEU A 24 18.32 2.43 9.13
C LEU A 24 17.50 2.56 10.40
N LYS A 25 16.44 3.39 10.41
CA LYS A 25 15.53 3.52 11.55
C LYS A 25 14.88 2.18 11.91
N CYS A 26 14.42 1.42 10.92
CA CYS A 26 13.84 0.09 11.17
C CYS A 26 14.87 -0.85 11.80
N LEU A 27 16.10 -0.91 11.27
CA LEU A 27 17.16 -1.74 11.82
C LEU A 27 17.49 -1.38 13.28
N PHE A 28 17.59 -0.08 13.59
CA PHE A 28 17.83 0.38 14.95
C PHE A 28 16.71 -0.02 15.91
N ILE A 29 15.45 0.12 15.51
CA ILE A 29 14.30 -0.27 16.33
C ILE A 29 14.36 -1.78 16.61
N ILE A 30 14.52 -2.59 15.56
CA ILE A 30 14.54 -4.05 15.65
C ILE A 30 15.65 -4.54 16.61
N GLN A 31 16.83 -3.91 16.58
CA GLN A 31 17.93 -4.27 17.49
C GLN A 31 17.64 -3.99 18.97
N THR A 32 16.68 -3.11 19.28
CA THR A 32 16.33 -2.75 20.66
C THR A 32 15.15 -3.56 21.22
N LEU A 33 14.52 -4.41 20.40
CA LEU A 33 13.37 -5.21 20.81
C LEU A 33 13.80 -6.42 21.65
N PRO A 34 12.96 -6.87 22.61
CA PRO A 34 13.14 -8.15 23.27
C PRO A 34 12.92 -9.32 22.30
N GLU A 35 13.48 -10.49 22.60
CA GLU A 35 13.42 -11.68 21.73
C GLU A 35 12.00 -12.04 21.27
N SER A 36 11.02 -11.99 22.17
CA SER A 36 9.62 -12.29 21.82
C SER A 36 9.03 -11.31 20.80
N ALA A 37 9.37 -10.02 20.90
CA ALA A 37 8.93 -9.01 19.94
C ALA A 37 9.71 -9.06 18.61
N LEU A 38 10.92 -9.63 18.63
CA LEU A 38 11.71 -9.85 17.42
C LEU A 38 11.10 -10.96 16.55
N GLU A 39 10.61 -12.04 17.18
CA GLU A 39 9.87 -13.11 16.49
C GLU A 39 8.61 -12.56 15.81
N GLU A 40 7.78 -11.82 16.55
CA GLU A 40 6.59 -11.16 16.00
C GLU A 40 6.94 -10.20 14.85
N ALA A 41 8.01 -9.40 15.00
CA ALA A 41 8.45 -8.49 13.95
C ALA A 41 8.92 -9.23 12.68
N ALA A 42 9.57 -10.39 12.83
CA ALA A 42 10.02 -11.20 11.71
C ALA A 42 8.84 -11.76 10.90
N GLU A 43 7.82 -12.31 11.59
CA GLU A 43 6.61 -12.82 10.94
C GLU A 43 5.89 -11.73 10.14
N VAL A 44 5.67 -10.55 10.74
CA VAL A 44 4.98 -9.44 10.07
C VAL A 44 5.78 -8.90 8.88
N LEU A 45 7.10 -8.80 9.00
CA LEU A 45 7.95 -8.36 7.89
C LEU A 45 7.94 -9.35 6.72
N GLU A 46 7.89 -10.65 7.01
CA GLU A 46 7.76 -11.70 6.00
C GLU A 46 6.39 -11.66 5.30
N GLU A 47 5.30 -11.43 6.02
CA GLU A 47 3.98 -11.20 5.43
C GLU A 47 3.98 -10.00 4.47
N ILE A 48 4.58 -8.88 4.89
CA ILE A 48 4.72 -7.68 4.04
C ILE A 48 5.53 -8.03 2.78
N PHE A 49 6.66 -8.72 2.94
CA PHE A 49 7.48 -9.15 1.81
C PHE A 49 6.67 -10.00 0.82
N ASN A 50 5.98 -11.03 1.32
CA ASN A 50 5.16 -11.92 0.51
C ASN A 50 4.01 -11.19 -0.19
N PHE A 51 3.36 -10.26 0.51
CA PHE A 51 2.30 -9.43 -0.05
C PHE A 51 2.79 -8.61 -1.25
N TYR A 52 3.94 -7.95 -1.13
CA TYR A 52 4.47 -7.11 -2.21
C TYR A 52 5.15 -7.93 -3.31
N ALA A 53 5.79 -9.06 -3.00
CA ALA A 53 6.34 -9.97 -4.00
C ALA A 53 5.25 -10.53 -4.92
N ASN A 54 4.09 -10.90 -4.34
CA ASN A 54 2.95 -11.39 -5.09
C ASN A 54 2.20 -10.29 -5.87
N ARG A 55 2.26 -9.04 -5.41
CA ARG A 55 1.58 -7.91 -6.05
C ARG A 55 2.43 -7.11 -7.03
N SER A 56 3.76 -7.16 -6.96
CA SER A 56 4.63 -6.45 -7.91
C SER A 56 4.47 -6.98 -9.34
N SER A 57 3.98 -8.21 -9.51
CA SER A 57 3.59 -8.77 -10.81
C SER A 57 2.17 -8.36 -11.25
N GLN A 58 1.34 -7.85 -10.33
CA GLN A 58 -0.04 -7.37 -10.56
C GLN A 58 -0.10 -5.83 -10.60
N LEU A 59 0.77 -5.21 -11.38
CA LEU A 59 0.55 -3.83 -11.85
C LEU A 59 -0.57 -3.78 -12.92
N ASN A 60 -1.65 -4.53 -12.69
CA ASN A 60 -2.90 -4.41 -13.43
C ASN A 60 -3.72 -3.34 -12.71
N LEU A 61 -3.28 -2.08 -12.77
CA LEU A 61 -4.26 -1.02 -12.65
C LEU A 61 -5.28 -1.29 -13.76
N PRO A 62 -6.58 -1.42 -13.45
CA PRO A 62 -7.56 -1.38 -14.52
C PRO A 62 -7.39 0.00 -15.15
N THR A 63 -6.79 0.03 -16.34
CA THR A 63 -6.80 1.20 -17.22
C THR A 63 -8.25 1.37 -17.67
N VAL A 64 -9.11 1.83 -16.76
CA VAL A 64 -10.42 2.31 -17.11
C VAL A 64 -10.14 3.56 -17.90
N SER A 65 -10.09 3.42 -19.22
CA SER A 65 -10.01 4.55 -20.13
C SER A 65 -11.12 5.51 -19.72
N THR A 66 -10.75 6.74 -19.38
CA THR A 66 -11.70 7.80 -19.04
C THR A 66 -12.59 8.01 -20.26
N SER A 67 -13.76 7.37 -20.27
CA SER A 67 -14.74 7.54 -21.33
C SER A 67 -15.63 8.72 -20.96
N ASN A 68 -15.66 9.73 -21.83
CA ASN A 68 -16.56 10.86 -21.68
C ASN A 68 -17.98 10.40 -22.03
N ILE A 69 -18.81 10.17 -21.03
CA ILE A 69 -20.23 9.83 -21.21
C ILE A 69 -20.99 11.13 -21.48
N LYS A 70 -21.47 11.30 -22.72
CA LYS A 70 -22.27 12.46 -23.13
C LYS A 70 -23.75 12.08 -23.12
N GLY A 71 -24.47 12.44 -22.06
CA GLY A 71 -25.91 12.25 -21.93
C GLY A 71 -26.70 13.53 -22.20
N LYS A 72 -27.93 13.40 -22.73
CA LYS A 72 -28.89 14.52 -22.76
C LYS A 72 -29.69 14.52 -21.46
N LEU A 73 -29.57 15.58 -20.67
CA LEU A 73 -30.46 15.80 -19.52
C LEU A 73 -31.87 16.08 -20.04
N LYS A 74 -32.87 15.34 -19.53
CA LYS A 74 -34.28 15.66 -19.79
C LYS A 74 -34.59 17.00 -19.11
N THR A 75 -35.42 17.80 -19.78
CA THR A 75 -35.84 19.12 -19.31
C THR A 75 -36.43 19.02 -17.90
N THR A 76 -36.02 19.95 -17.02
CA THR A 76 -36.54 20.06 -15.66
C THR A 76 -38.06 20.19 -15.69
N GLN A 77 -38.77 19.17 -15.20
CA GLN A 77 -40.21 19.24 -15.02
C GLN A 77 -40.49 19.95 -13.70
N LEU A 78 -41.04 21.16 -13.76
CA LEU A 78 -41.52 21.85 -12.57
C LEU A 78 -42.69 21.05 -11.99
N ARG A 79 -42.54 20.54 -10.77
CA ARG A 79 -43.64 19.89 -10.05
C ARG A 79 -44.71 20.95 -9.73
N PRO A 80 -46.01 20.66 -9.94
CA PRO A 80 -47.05 21.59 -9.52
C PRO A 80 -46.97 21.81 -8.00
N PRO A 81 -47.28 23.04 -7.53
CA PRO A 81 -47.23 23.38 -6.12
C PRO A 81 -48.17 22.47 -5.32
N ILE A 82 -47.69 22.02 -4.17
CA ILE A 82 -48.49 21.21 -3.25
C ILE A 82 -49.57 22.13 -2.68
N VAL A 83 -50.80 21.94 -3.12
CA VAL A 83 -51.97 22.56 -2.50
C VAL A 83 -52.23 21.81 -1.20
N LEU A 84 -52.03 22.47 -0.06
CA LEU A 84 -52.55 21.99 1.22
C LEU A 84 -54.00 22.47 1.29
N GLU A 85 -54.95 21.53 1.26
CA GLU A 85 -56.37 21.83 1.49
C GLU A 85 -56.58 22.26 2.96
N PRO A 86 -57.51 23.21 3.23
CA PRO A 86 -57.77 23.76 4.56
C PRO A 86 -58.45 22.78 5.53
#